data_AF-A0A0V0PWZ3-F1
#
_entry.id   AF-A0A0V0PWZ3-F1
#
_cell.length_a   1.000
_cell.length_b   1.000
_cell.length_c   1.000
_cell.angle_alpha   90.00
_cell.angle_beta   90.00
_cell.angle_gamma   90.00
#
_symmetry.space_group_name_H-M   'P 1'
#
loop_
_entity.id
_entity.type
_entity.pdbx_description
1 polymer ?
#
loop_
_entity_poly.entity_id
_entity_poly.type
_entity_poly.pdbx_seq_one_letter_code
_entity_poly.pdbx_strand_id
1 'polypeptide(L)' 'MLKLTTLTENNDGFVSPEAMFNELIADNKALIKTIRNAHAVTDAADDIASAGLLEGYIDEAEKRLWFLFETNQNREDSAS' A
#
# COMPACT_ATOMS: atom_id res chain seq x y z
N MET A 1 7.05 -1.80 16.19
CA MET A 1 6.32 -3.08 16.24
C MET A 1 4.90 -2.93 15.75
N LEU A 2 4.65 -3.44 14.55
CA LEU A 2 3.31 -3.57 13.99
C LEU A 2 2.62 -4.78 14.65
N LYS A 3 1.51 -4.58 15.35
CA LYS A 3 0.86 -5.64 16.17
C LYS A 3 -0.35 -6.30 15.50
N LEU A 4 -0.98 -5.64 14.55
CA LEU A 4 -2.21 -6.07 13.88
C LEU A 4 -2.07 -5.80 12.38
N THR A 5 -1.15 -6.52 11.74
CA THR A 5 -0.89 -6.41 10.30
C THR A 5 -0.41 -7.76 9.75
N THR A 6 -0.59 -7.94 8.44
CA THR A 6 0.05 -9.02 7.68
C THR A 6 1.36 -8.58 7.03
N LEU A 7 1.73 -7.30 7.16
CA LEU A 7 2.99 -6.74 6.68
C LEU A 7 4.16 -7.14 7.57
N THR A 8 5.34 -7.24 6.97
CA THR A 8 6.57 -7.53 7.71
C THR A 8 7.26 -6.22 8.07
N GLU A 9 7.66 -6.08 9.34
CA GLU A 9 8.42 -4.92 9.77
C GLU A 9 9.87 -5.04 9.31
N ASN A 10 10.35 -4.08 8.53
CA ASN A 10 11.78 -3.95 8.25
C ASN A 10 12.49 -3.35 9.48
N ASN A 11 13.49 -4.06 10.01
CA ASN A 11 14.29 -3.66 11.17
C ASN A 11 15.77 -3.45 10.82
N ASP A 12 16.09 -3.33 9.54
CA ASP A 12 17.47 -3.17 9.07
C ASP A 12 18.01 -1.80 9.46
N GLY A 13 19.28 -1.75 9.88
CA GLY A 13 19.94 -0.50 10.25
C GLY A 13 20.18 0.45 9.06
N PHE A 14 20.09 -0.05 7.84
CA PHE A 14 20.17 0.70 6.60
C PHE A 14 19.47 -0.05 5.47
N VAL A 15 18.70 0.67 4.65
CA VAL A 15 18.03 0.15 3.45
C VAL A 15 18.39 1.08 2.30
N SER A 16 18.79 0.52 1.14
CA SER A 16 19.06 1.35 -0.03
C SER A 16 17.77 2.01 -0.54
N PRO A 17 17.84 3.17 -1.23
CA PRO A 17 16.63 3.81 -1.75
C PRO A 17 15.79 2.88 -2.64
N GLU A 18 16.44 2.09 -3.50
CA GLU A 18 15.76 1.13 -4.39
C GLU A 18 15.05 0.01 -3.60
N ALA A 19 15.73 -0.59 -2.62
CA ALA A 19 15.11 -1.60 -1.76
C ALA A 19 13.92 -1.02 -0.98
N MET A 20 14.05 0.20 -0.47
CA MET A 20 12.96 0.89 0.23
C MET A 20 11.75 1.13 -0.69
N PHE A 21 11.95 1.57 -1.94
CA PHE A 21 10.85 1.73 -2.89
C PHE A 21 10.16 0.41 -3.21
N ASN A 22 10.93 -0.65 -3.45
CA ASN A 22 10.39 -1.97 -3.74
C ASN A 22 9.54 -2.52 -2.58
N GLU A 23 10.02 -2.36 -1.34
CA GLU A 23 9.26 -2.72 -0.15
C GLU A 23 7.99 -1.89 0.01
N LEU A 24 8.07 -0.55 -0.10
CA LEU A 24 6.90 0.32 0.01
C LEU A 24 5.83 0.04 -1.06
N ILE A 25 6.25 -0.31 -2.28
CA ILE A 25 5.36 -0.72 -3.36
C ILE A 25 4.66 -2.03 -3.00
N ALA A 26 5.40 -3.02 -2.51
CA ALA A 26 4.84 -4.30 -2.08
C ALA A 26 3.84 -4.13 -0.93
N ASP A 27 4.19 -3.31 0.06
CA ASP A 27 3.36 -3.03 1.22
C ASP A 27 2.07 -2.30 0.85
N ASN A 28 2.12 -1.29 -0.03
CA ASN A 28 0.90 -0.61 -0.48
C ASN A 28 -0.02 -1.56 -1.27
N LYS A 29 0.52 -2.47 -2.09
CA LYS A 29 -0.29 -3.50 -2.77
C LYS A 29 -0.98 -4.43 -1.76
N ALA A 30 -0.26 -4.87 -0.73
CA ALA A 30 -0.82 -5.72 0.33
C ALA A 30 -1.88 -4.98 1.17
N LEU A 31 -1.67 -3.69 1.45
CA LEU A 31 -2.65 -2.83 2.11
C LEU A 31 -3.94 -2.69 1.29
N ILE A 32 -3.83 -2.34 0.00
CA ILE A 32 -4.99 -2.22 -0.91
C ILE A 32 -5.79 -3.52 -0.93
N LYS A 33 -5.11 -4.67 -1.06
CA LYS A 33 -5.77 -5.98 -1.03
C LYS A 33 -6.51 -6.23 0.29
N THR A 34 -5.90 -5.86 1.41
CA THR A 34 -6.51 -6.04 2.74
C THR A 34 -7.74 -5.17 2.90
N ILE A 35 -7.69 -3.90 2.48
CA ILE A 35 -8.82 -2.98 2.56
C ILE A 35 -9.95 -3.44 1.62
N ARG A 36 -9.65 -3.89 0.40
CA ARG A 36 -10.65 -4.47 -0.52
C ARG A 36 -11.36 -5.70 0.06
N ASN A 37 -10.65 -6.55 0.79
CA ASN A 37 -11.27 -7.67 1.49
C ASN A 37 -12.21 -7.21 2.61
N ALA A 38 -11.83 -6.17 3.37
CA ALA A 38 -12.69 -5.59 4.39
C ALA A 38 -13.92 -4.89 3.78
N HIS A 39 -13.74 -4.20 2.66
CA HIS A 39 -14.82 -3.57 1.90
C HIS A 39 -15.85 -4.59 1.42
N ALA A 40 -15.41 -5.75 0.93
CA ALA A 40 -16.32 -6.83 0.55
C ALA A 40 -17.17 -7.35 1.74
N VAL A 41 -16.64 -7.30 2.97
CA VAL A 41 -17.40 -7.67 4.19
C VAL A 41 -18.45 -6.60 4.52
N THR A 42 -18.10 -5.32 4.42
CA THR A 42 -19.05 -4.22 4.68
C THR A 42 -20.13 -4.14 3.61
N ASP A 43 -19.78 -4.38 2.35
CA ASP A 43 -20.71 -4.44 1.22
C ASP A 43 -21.72 -5.59 1.39
N ALA A 44 -21.23 -6.79 1.75
CA ALA A 44 -22.10 -7.93 2.04
C ALA A 44 -23.04 -7.71 3.25
N ALA A 45 -22.69 -6.78 4.14
CA ALA A 45 -23.49 -6.41 5.30
C ALA A 45 -24.41 -5.20 5.07
N ASP A 46 -24.41 -4.61 3.87
CA ASP A 46 -25.12 -3.36 3.52
C ASP A 46 -24.70 -2.17 4.42
N ASP A 47 -23.47 -2.19 4.95
CA ASP A 47 -22.89 -1.09 5.74
C ASP A 47 -22.24 -0.05 4.82
N ILE A 48 -23.10 0.83 4.29
CA ILE A 48 -22.72 1.89 3.34
C ILE A 48 -21.69 2.85 3.95
N ALA A 49 -21.80 3.16 5.24
CA ALA A 49 -20.94 4.14 5.89
C ALA A 49 -19.49 3.62 5.99
N SER A 50 -19.32 2.38 6.45
CA SER A 50 -18.00 1.76 6.52
C SER A 50 -17.44 1.46 5.13
N ALA A 51 -18.27 1.02 4.18
CA ALA A 51 -17.83 0.77 2.80
C ALA A 51 -17.24 2.04 2.16
N GLY A 52 -17.95 3.18 2.24
CA GLY A 52 -17.46 4.46 1.70
C GLY A 52 -16.19 4.95 2.37
N LEU A 53 -16.02 4.71 3.68
CA LEU A 53 -14.76 5.03 4.38
C LEU A 53 -13.59 4.20 3.83
N LEU A 54 -13.80 2.90 3.58
CA LEU A 54 -12.77 2.01 3.05
C LEU A 54 -12.41 2.34 1.60
N GLU A 55 -13.37 2.75 0.77
CA GLU A 55 -13.13 3.23 -0.59
C GLU A 55 -12.16 4.42 -0.62
N GLY A 56 -12.36 5.40 0.26
CA GLY A 56 -11.43 6.53 0.38
C GLY A 56 -10.00 6.09 0.70
N TYR A 57 -9.83 5.11 1.60
CA TYR A 57 -8.51 4.57 1.90
C TYR A 57 -7.90 3.76 0.75
N ILE A 58 -8.72 3.07 -0.04
CA ILE A 58 -8.27 2.38 -1.26
C ILE A 58 -7.72 3.41 -2.26
N ASP A 59 -8.48 4.46 -2.55
CA ASP A 59 -8.08 5.50 -3.50
C ASP A 59 -6.76 6.17 -3.09
N GLU A 60 -6.62 6.51 -1.81
CA GLU A 60 -5.39 7.09 -1.28
C GLU A 60 -4.19 6.15 -1.39
N ALA A 61 -4.39 4.85 -1.12
CA ALA A 61 -3.33 3.86 -1.20
C ALA A 61 -2.93 3.57 -2.66
N GLU A 62 -3.89 3.55 -3.59
CA GLU A 62 -3.63 3.42 -5.03
C GLU A 62 -2.86 4.63 -5.58
N LYS A 63 -3.21 5.85 -5.14
CA LYS A 63 -2.47 7.06 -5.48
C LYS A 63 -1.03 7.02 -4.94
N ARG A 64 -0.83 6.56 -3.70
CA ARG A 64 0.52 6.35 -3.13
C ARG A 64 1.31 5.33 -3.94
N LEU A 65 0.70 4.21 -4.30
CA LEU A 65 1.31 3.17 -5.11
C LEU A 65 1.77 3.72 -6.48
N TRP A 66 0.92 4.51 -7.13
CA TRP A 66 1.26 5.16 -8.40
C TRP A 66 2.47 6.11 -8.25
N PHE A 67 2.47 7.00 -7.27
CA PHE A 67 3.61 7.89 -7.03
C PHE A 67 4.92 7.15 -6.78
N LEU A 68 4.88 6.08 -5.97
CA LEU A 68 6.06 5.26 -5.70
C LEU A 68 6.59 4.59 -6.96
N PHE A 69 5.69 4.05 -7.78
CA PHE A 69 6.05 3.39 -9.03
C PHE A 69 6.64 4.36 -10.05
N GLU A 70 6.01 5.52 -10.28
CA GLU A 70 6.54 6.55 -11.18
C GLU A 70 7.89 7.09 -10.70
N THR A 71 8.06 7.31 -9.40
CA THR A 71 9.33 7.78 -8.83
C THR A 71 10.43 6.73 -9.01
N ASN A 72 10.11 5.44 -8.87
CA ASN A 72 11.08 4.37 -9.05
C ASN A 72 11.49 4.19 -10.52
N GLN A 73 10.55 4.26 -11.47
CA GLN A 73 10.89 4.22 -12.91
C GLN A 73 11.77 5.40 -13.34
N ASN A 74 11.43 6.64 -12.95
CA ASN A 74 12.24 7.82 -13.30
C ASN A 74 13.69 7.73 -12.77
N ARG A 75 13.93 6.97 -11.69
CA ARG A 75 15.28 6.71 -11.18
C ARG A 75 16.08 5.77 -12.08
N GLU A 76 15.46 4.72 -12.60
CA GLU A 76 16.11 3.78 -13.52
C GLU A 76 16.53 4.51 -14.81
N ASP A 77 15.66 5.37 -15.35
CA ASP A 77 15.96 6.19 -16.54
C ASP A 77 17.08 7.21 -16.31
N SER A 78 17.22 7.73 -15.09
CA SER A 78 18.29 8.68 -14.72
C SER A 78 19.63 8.00 -14.45
N ALA A 79 19.64 6.69 -14.24
CA ALA A 79 20.82 5.89 -13.91
C ALA A 79 21.45 5.18 -15.13
N SER A 80 20.76 5.18 -16.28
CA SER A 80 21.25 4.73 -17.59
C SER A 80 21.88 5.84 -18.41
#